data_AF-A0A432R296-F1
#
_entry.id   AF-A0A432R296-F1
#
_cell.length_a   1.000
_cell.length_b   1.000
_cell.length_c   1.000
_cell.angle_alpha   90.00
_cell.angle_beta   90.00
_cell.angle_gamma   90.00
#
_symmetry.space_group_name_H-M   'P 1'
#
loop_
_entity.id
_entity.type
_entity.pdbx_description
1 polymer ?
#
loop_
_entity_poly.entity_id
_entity_poly.type
_entity_poly.pdbx_seq_one_letter_code
_entity_poly.pdbx_strand_id
1 'polypeptide(L)'
;MLFLSVFIAAPSLAADCQSLKKALKTERNLKQKRKMLSNLIIQCPEDPVINYKYALSLERFRKYDKALGYYQKAILLNPQMGKAYAGMGDVYIYLGMLDESIEAYRVARKLMPQSERTGSRLARLEIKRKALAGGIVSVGEFIQVMDHRGKISSNRPLLLTGPALQYNVSFVNNTGQLRPTGIRQLAAIGQAMQDDSLKFVRFEISTYVDASYSTPQEALEASKERVHMIKDQLVANFLIDPKRIDIVWYGDNQPIEVRSFSGSQSLNSRVEFRRLFD
;
A
#
# COMPACT_ATOMS: atom_id res chain seq x y z
N MET A 1 26.03 -31.12 48.77
CA MET A 1 26.69 -30.15 47.88
C MET A 1 25.70 -29.77 46.77
N LEU A 2 25.03 -28.64 46.89
CA LEU A 2 24.19 -28.05 45.85
C LEU A 2 24.83 -26.71 45.50
N PHE A 3 25.50 -26.63 44.35
CA PHE A 3 26.02 -25.39 43.82
C PHE A 3 24.86 -24.64 43.14
N LEU A 4 24.32 -23.64 43.83
CA LEU A 4 23.54 -22.56 43.21
C LEU A 4 24.51 -21.69 42.41
N SER A 5 24.57 -21.90 41.10
CA SER A 5 25.24 -21.01 40.17
C SER A 5 24.39 -19.75 39.98
N VAL A 6 24.64 -18.75 40.83
CA VAL A 6 24.23 -17.37 40.59
C VAL A 6 24.96 -16.88 39.34
N PHE A 7 24.24 -16.74 38.23
CA PHE A 7 24.74 -16.02 37.06
C PHE A 7 24.89 -14.54 37.43
N ILE A 8 26.10 -14.16 37.81
CA ILE A 8 26.49 -12.75 37.93
C ILE A 8 26.60 -12.23 36.49
N ALA A 9 25.58 -11.49 36.04
CA ALA A 9 25.70 -10.68 34.84
C ALA A 9 26.87 -9.69 35.05
N ALA A 10 27.87 -9.76 34.16
CA ALA A 10 29.04 -8.91 34.21
C ALA A 10 28.64 -7.42 34.20
N PRO A 11 29.25 -6.56 35.04
CA PRO A 11 28.99 -5.13 35.05
C PRO A 11 29.58 -4.47 33.78
N SER A 12 28.69 -3.88 32.99
CA SER A 12 28.87 -2.63 32.24
C SER A 12 30.25 -2.32 31.64
N LEU A 13 30.51 -2.79 30.42
CA LEU A 13 30.75 -1.78 29.38
C LEU A 13 29.37 -1.22 29.09
N ALA A 14 28.98 -0.15 29.77
CA ALA A 14 27.85 0.64 29.34
C ALA A 14 28.23 1.14 27.94
N ALA A 15 27.84 0.41 26.90
CA ALA A 15 28.10 0.82 25.54
C ALA A 15 27.57 2.24 25.42
N ASP A 16 28.40 3.16 24.94
CA ASP A 16 27.96 4.53 24.70
C ASP A 16 27.04 4.52 23.48
N CYS A 17 25.80 4.11 23.72
CA CYS A 17 24.76 4.03 22.71
C CYS A 17 24.54 5.40 22.08
N GLN A 18 24.86 6.51 22.76
CA GLN A 18 24.70 7.86 22.26
C GLN A 18 25.75 8.20 21.21
N SER A 19 27.04 7.94 21.44
CA SER A 19 28.08 8.14 20.41
C SER A 19 27.87 7.23 19.20
N LEU A 20 27.50 5.97 19.42
CA LEU A 20 27.21 5.04 18.33
C LEU A 20 25.98 5.48 17.50
N LYS A 21 24.93 6.00 18.15
CA LYS A 21 23.77 6.61 17.46
C LYS A 21 24.16 7.87 16.68
N LYS A 22 25.15 8.65 17.13
CA LYS A 22 25.66 9.84 16.42
C LYS A 22 26.37 9.44 15.14
N ALA A 23 27.27 8.46 15.18
CA ALA A 23 27.95 7.92 13.99
C ALA A 23 26.96 7.37 12.94
N LEU A 24 25.88 6.73 13.39
CA LEU A 24 24.84 6.23 12.50
C LEU A 24 24.07 7.34 11.74
N LYS A 25 23.96 8.54 12.31
CA LYS A 25 23.26 9.67 11.67
C LYS A 25 24.02 10.17 10.44
N THR A 26 25.35 10.17 10.48
CA THR A 26 26.20 10.66 9.40
C THR A 26 26.39 9.64 8.28
N GLU A 27 26.18 8.35 8.55
CA GLU A 27 26.33 7.29 7.56
C GLU A 27 25.19 7.30 6.51
N ARG A 28 25.56 7.55 5.25
CA ARG A 28 24.66 7.59 4.09
C ARG A 28 24.62 6.26 3.33
N ASN A 29 25.69 5.48 3.36
CA ASN A 29 25.78 4.20 2.66
C ASN A 29 24.87 3.16 3.34
N LEU A 30 23.93 2.61 2.58
CA LEU A 30 22.89 1.73 3.11
C LEU A 30 23.42 0.39 3.63
N LYS A 31 24.43 -0.17 2.96
CA LYS A 31 25.05 -1.44 3.35
C LYS A 31 25.84 -1.28 4.63
N GLN A 32 26.63 -0.20 4.72
CA GLN A 32 27.40 0.14 5.91
C GLN A 32 26.48 0.48 7.09
N LYS A 33 25.44 1.28 6.86
CA LYS A 33 24.42 1.61 7.87
C LYS A 33 23.76 0.36 8.45
N ARG A 34 23.44 -0.63 7.60
CA ARG A 34 22.91 -1.93 8.05
C ARG A 34 23.91 -2.68 8.93
N LYS A 35 25.19 -2.74 8.53
CA LYS A 35 26.26 -3.39 9.30
C LYS A 35 26.48 -2.71 10.66
N MET A 36 26.44 -1.38 10.70
CA MET A 36 26.50 -0.64 11.96
C MET A 36 25.29 -0.98 12.85
N LEU A 37 24.08 -0.97 12.28
CA LEU A 37 22.86 -1.30 13.01
C LEU A 37 22.83 -2.73 13.55
N SER A 38 23.35 -3.71 12.81
CA SER A 38 23.44 -5.10 13.30
C SER A 38 24.39 -5.27 14.48
N ASN A 39 25.38 -4.40 14.63
CA ASN A 39 26.26 -4.39 15.80
C ASN A 39 25.60 -3.62 16.96
N LEU A 40 25.00 -2.46 16.66
CA LEU A 40 24.30 -1.61 17.61
C LEU A 40 23.16 -2.34 18.34
N ILE A 41 22.41 -3.19 17.64
CA ILE A 41 21.30 -3.93 18.26
C ILE A 41 21.79 -4.97 19.29
N ILE A 42 23.02 -5.47 19.15
CA ILE A 42 23.63 -6.39 20.12
C ILE A 42 24.14 -5.61 21.35
N GLN A 43 24.73 -4.42 21.12
CA GLN A 43 25.31 -3.60 22.19
C GLN A 43 24.25 -2.84 23.00
N CYS A 44 23.14 -2.47 22.36
CA CYS A 44 22.07 -1.66 22.95
C CYS A 44 20.69 -2.27 22.65
N PRO A 45 20.40 -3.51 23.10
CA PRO A 45 19.21 -4.27 22.72
C PRO A 45 17.91 -3.67 23.27
N GLU A 46 17.97 -2.90 24.36
CA GLU A 46 16.83 -2.28 25.01
C GLU A 46 16.66 -0.78 24.66
N ASP A 47 17.37 -0.26 23.66
CA ASP A 47 17.14 1.10 23.15
C ASP A 47 16.03 1.08 22.08
N PRO A 48 14.90 1.78 22.30
CA PRO A 48 13.76 1.75 21.37
C PRO A 48 14.10 2.38 20.01
N VAL A 49 14.98 3.39 19.98
CA VAL A 49 15.38 4.07 18.74
C VAL A 49 16.28 3.16 17.89
N ILE A 50 17.15 2.37 18.52
CA ILE A 50 18.00 1.39 17.83
C ILE A 50 17.15 0.26 17.24
N ASN A 51 16.23 -0.31 18.03
CA ASN A 51 15.26 -1.30 17.56
C ASN A 51 14.47 -0.77 16.35
N TYR A 52 13.92 0.44 16.44
CA TYR A 52 13.21 1.10 15.35
C TYR A 52 14.07 1.29 14.09
N LYS A 53 15.30 1.79 14.24
CA LYS A 53 16.19 2.02 13.08
C LYS A 53 16.65 0.71 12.45
N TYR A 54 16.85 -0.34 13.24
CA TYR A 54 17.20 -1.65 12.72
C TYR A 54 16.03 -2.28 11.96
N ALA A 55 14.81 -2.17 12.49
CA ALA A 55 13.59 -2.55 11.79
C ALA A 55 13.46 -1.84 10.43
N LEU A 56 13.64 -0.51 10.40
CA LEU A 56 13.62 0.29 9.17
C LEU A 56 14.70 -0.15 8.17
N SER A 57 15.88 -0.55 8.66
CA SER A 57 16.91 -1.12 7.80
C SER A 57 16.49 -2.49 7.24
N LEU A 58 15.90 -3.37 8.06
CA LEU A 58 15.44 -4.68 7.61
C LEU A 58 14.32 -4.57 6.57
N GLU A 59 13.37 -3.67 6.78
CA GLU A 59 12.32 -3.31 5.83
C GLU A 59 12.90 -2.88 4.47
N ARG A 60 13.90 -1.98 4.47
CA ARG A 60 14.56 -1.53 3.24
C ARG A 60 15.22 -2.66 2.45
N PHE A 61 15.68 -3.69 3.16
CA PHE A 61 16.24 -4.92 2.58
C PHE A 61 15.20 -6.04 2.44
N ARG A 62 13.90 -5.71 2.50
CA ARG A 62 12.75 -6.61 2.29
C ARG A 62 12.69 -7.80 3.26
N LYS A 63 13.29 -7.67 4.45
CA LYS A 63 13.23 -8.67 5.53
C LYS A 63 12.04 -8.35 6.43
N TYR A 64 10.83 -8.45 5.90
CA TYR A 64 9.60 -7.93 6.51
C TYR A 64 9.28 -8.57 7.86
N ASP A 65 9.33 -9.90 7.97
CA ASP A 65 9.01 -10.61 9.23
C ASP A 65 9.94 -10.18 10.37
N LYS A 66 11.24 -10.08 10.07
CA LYS A 66 12.23 -9.61 11.04
C LYS A 66 12.00 -8.13 11.39
N ALA A 67 11.65 -7.30 10.41
CA ALA A 67 11.37 -5.89 10.65
C ALA A 67 10.18 -5.71 11.61
N LEU A 68 9.10 -6.48 11.44
CA LEU A 68 7.94 -6.45 12.35
C LEU A 68 8.34 -6.76 13.80
N GLY A 69 9.16 -7.81 14.03
CA GLY A 69 9.61 -8.15 15.39
C GLY A 69 10.39 -7.02 16.08
N TYR A 70 11.28 -6.33 15.35
CA TYR A 70 12.01 -5.19 15.91
C TYR A 70 11.17 -3.91 16.04
N TYR A 71 10.18 -3.69 15.17
CA TYR A 71 9.20 -2.63 15.38
C TYR A 71 8.36 -2.89 16.63
N GLN A 72 7.89 -4.12 16.84
CA GLN A 72 7.18 -4.53 18.05
C GLN A 72 8.04 -4.34 19.30
N LYS A 73 9.33 -4.72 19.28
CA LYS A 73 10.21 -4.47 20.41
C LYS A 73 10.44 -2.97 20.66
N ALA A 74 10.58 -2.14 19.62
CA ALA A 74 10.65 -0.69 19.79
C ALA A 74 9.38 -0.10 20.43
N ILE A 75 8.21 -0.63 20.08
CA ILE A 75 6.91 -0.25 20.67
C ILE A 75 6.81 -0.71 22.13
N LEU A 76 7.24 -1.93 22.44
CA LEU A 76 7.27 -2.44 23.81
C LEU A 76 8.13 -1.55 24.73
N LEU A 77 9.27 -1.10 24.22
CA LEU A 77 10.22 -0.22 24.92
C LEU A 77 9.77 1.24 24.97
N ASN A 78 9.02 1.70 23.98
CA ASN A 78 8.43 3.04 23.95
C ASN A 78 7.06 3.01 23.24
N PRO A 79 5.96 2.85 23.99
CA PRO A 79 4.61 2.81 23.42
C PRO A 79 4.18 4.09 22.72
N GLN A 80 4.84 5.22 22.97
CA GLN A 80 4.54 6.51 22.34
C GLN A 80 5.30 6.72 21.02
N MET A 81 6.05 5.70 20.55
CA MET A 81 6.82 5.80 19.31
C MET A 81 5.92 5.62 18.06
N GLY A 82 5.15 6.65 17.71
CA GLY A 82 4.29 6.65 16.52
C GLY A 82 5.00 6.29 15.22
N LYS A 83 6.31 6.56 15.10
CA LYS A 83 7.14 6.16 13.95
C LYS A 83 7.28 4.65 13.78
N ALA A 84 7.30 3.89 14.88
CA ALA A 84 7.39 2.43 14.84
C ALA A 84 6.06 1.81 14.37
N TYR A 85 4.92 2.34 14.83
CA TYR A 85 3.60 1.98 14.31
C TYR A 85 3.47 2.29 12.81
N ALA A 86 3.89 3.49 12.36
CA ALA A 86 3.90 3.82 10.94
C ALA A 86 4.80 2.86 10.12
N GLY A 87 5.94 2.45 10.69
CA GLY A 87 6.84 1.45 10.10
C GLY A 87 6.18 0.06 9.96
N MET A 88 5.46 -0.41 10.99
CA MET A 88 4.65 -1.62 10.87
C MET A 88 3.58 -1.48 9.80
N GLY A 89 2.90 -0.34 9.74
CA GLY A 89 1.92 -0.03 8.71
C GLY A 89 2.49 -0.13 7.31
N ASP A 90 3.69 0.41 7.08
CA ASP A 90 4.42 0.29 5.80
C ASP A 90 4.78 -1.18 5.48
N VAL A 91 5.24 -1.96 6.46
CA VAL A 91 5.52 -3.38 6.28
C VAL A 91 4.26 -4.18 5.95
N TYR A 92 3.14 -3.92 6.64
CA TYR A 92 1.86 -4.58 6.36
C TYR A 92 1.35 -4.29 4.95
N ILE A 93 1.57 -3.07 4.41
CA ILE A 93 1.28 -2.77 2.99
C ILE A 93 2.04 -3.72 2.07
N TYR A 94 3.34 -3.96 2.33
CA TYR A 94 4.16 -4.86 1.51
C TYR A 94 3.75 -6.33 1.64
N LEU A 95 3.17 -6.72 2.77
CA LEU A 95 2.65 -8.06 3.01
C LEU A 95 1.21 -8.26 2.51
N GLY A 96 0.56 -7.19 2.02
CA GLY A 96 -0.83 -7.19 1.57
C GLY A 96 -1.87 -6.96 2.68
N MET A 97 -1.45 -7.01 3.94
CA MET A 97 -2.25 -6.94 5.18
C MET A 97 -2.87 -5.55 5.38
N LEU A 98 -3.99 -5.30 4.70
CA LEU A 98 -4.60 -3.97 4.62
C LEU A 98 -5.18 -3.50 5.95
N ASP A 99 -5.91 -4.35 6.66
CA ASP A 99 -6.59 -3.97 7.89
C ASP A 99 -5.58 -3.73 9.03
N GLU A 100 -4.56 -4.58 9.14
CA GLU A 100 -3.46 -4.41 10.09
C GLU A 100 -2.65 -3.14 9.79
N SER A 101 -2.48 -2.80 8.50
CA SER A 101 -1.85 -1.54 8.11
C SER A 101 -2.68 -0.33 8.55
N ILE A 102 -4.01 -0.38 8.35
CA ILE A 102 -4.93 0.68 8.78
C ILE A 102 -4.85 0.88 10.29
N GLU A 103 -4.93 -0.20 11.08
CA GLU A 103 -4.85 -0.11 12.54
C GLU A 103 -3.51 0.47 13.00
N ALA A 104 -2.39 0.00 12.43
CA ALA A 104 -1.08 0.55 12.75
C ALA A 104 -0.99 2.05 12.42
N TYR A 105 -1.53 2.47 11.28
CA TYR A 105 -1.56 3.88 10.89
C TYR A 105 -2.54 4.73 11.71
N ARG A 106 -3.66 4.18 12.20
CA ARG A 106 -4.57 4.84 13.15
C ARG A 106 -3.85 5.17 14.46
N VAL A 107 -3.11 4.22 15.02
CA VAL A 107 -2.30 4.45 16.21
C VAL A 107 -1.20 5.48 15.93
N ALA A 108 -0.46 5.33 14.82
CA ALA A 108 0.58 6.28 14.44
C ALA A 108 0.04 7.72 14.29
N ARG A 109 -1.16 7.88 13.72
CA ARG A 109 -1.84 9.17 13.54
C ARG A 109 -2.23 9.80 14.87
N LYS A 110 -2.74 9.01 15.82
CA LYS A 110 -3.06 9.47 17.18
C LYS A 110 -1.80 9.98 17.91
N LEU A 111 -0.68 9.27 17.73
CA LEU A 111 0.61 9.62 18.35
C LEU A 111 1.35 10.76 17.64
N MET A 112 1.07 10.99 16.36
CA MET A 112 1.71 12.01 15.54
C MET A 112 0.67 12.83 14.76
N PRO A 113 -0.22 13.59 15.43
CA PRO A 113 -1.35 14.25 14.78
C PRO A 113 -0.91 15.27 13.72
N GLN A 114 0.23 15.93 13.94
CA GLN A 114 0.81 16.91 13.01
C GLN A 114 1.59 16.27 11.85
N SER A 115 1.73 14.94 11.82
CA SER A 115 2.43 14.27 10.72
C SER A 115 1.50 14.10 9.52
N GLU A 116 1.67 14.97 8.52
CA GLU A 116 0.97 14.88 7.23
C GLU A 116 1.12 13.49 6.59
N ARG A 117 2.33 12.90 6.65
CA ARG A 117 2.59 11.55 6.13
C ARG A 117 1.64 10.51 6.71
N THR A 118 1.47 10.45 8.04
CA THR A 118 0.58 9.46 8.66
C THR A 118 -0.87 9.66 8.24
N GLY A 119 -1.28 10.92 8.09
CA GLY A 119 -2.60 11.29 7.59
C GLY A 119 -2.89 10.83 6.20
N SER A 120 -2.05 11.25 5.28
CA SER A 120 -2.18 10.91 3.86
C SER A 120 -2.06 9.41 3.64
N ARG A 121 -1.23 8.70 4.42
CA ARG A 121 -1.15 7.22 4.38
C ARG A 121 -2.44 6.57 4.86
N LEU A 122 -2.96 6.95 6.03
CA LEU A 122 -4.20 6.40 6.56
C LEU A 122 -5.39 6.66 5.61
N ALA A 123 -5.55 7.91 5.15
CA ALA A 123 -6.62 8.28 4.21
C ALA A 123 -6.58 7.43 2.93
N ARG A 124 -5.40 7.23 2.34
CA ARG A 124 -5.25 6.39 1.14
C ARG A 124 -5.57 4.92 1.40
N LEU A 125 -5.23 4.38 2.57
CA LEU A 125 -5.56 3.00 2.93
C LEU A 125 -7.07 2.83 3.12
N GLU A 126 -7.73 3.82 3.71
CA GLU A 126 -9.18 3.85 3.88
C GLU A 126 -9.91 3.93 2.53
N ILE A 127 -9.43 4.78 1.61
CA ILE A 127 -9.96 4.85 0.24
C ILE A 127 -9.77 3.51 -0.46
N LYS A 128 -8.58 2.88 -0.34
CA LYS A 128 -8.32 1.56 -0.91
C LYS A 128 -9.29 0.52 -0.36
N ARG A 129 -9.50 0.48 0.96
CA ARG A 129 -10.45 -0.45 1.60
C ARG A 129 -11.87 -0.22 1.10
N LYS A 130 -12.31 1.03 1.02
CA LYS A 130 -13.62 1.44 0.49
C LYS A 130 -13.82 0.98 -0.96
N ALA A 131 -12.82 1.21 -1.81
CA ALA A 131 -12.85 0.82 -3.22
C ALA A 131 -12.88 -0.71 -3.40
N LEU A 132 -12.09 -1.45 -2.62
CA LEU A 132 -12.11 -2.92 -2.63
C LEU A 132 -13.42 -3.49 -2.07
N ALA A 133 -14.08 -2.80 -1.15
CA ALA A 133 -15.43 -3.16 -0.70
C ALA A 133 -16.53 -2.79 -1.72
N GLY A 134 -16.19 -2.20 -2.87
CA GLY A 134 -17.16 -1.72 -3.86
C GLY A 134 -17.95 -0.49 -3.40
N GLY A 135 -17.48 0.22 -2.36
CA GLY A 135 -18.06 1.48 -1.92
C GLY A 135 -17.77 2.62 -2.89
N ILE A 136 -18.63 3.65 -2.91
CA ILE A 136 -18.47 4.80 -3.81
C ILE A 136 -17.28 5.66 -3.35
N VAL A 137 -16.17 5.62 -4.08
CA VAL A 137 -15.07 6.58 -3.98
C VAL A 137 -15.53 7.93 -4.52
N SER A 138 -15.43 8.98 -3.71
CA SER A 138 -15.82 10.35 -4.07
C SER A 138 -14.80 10.99 -5.02
N VAL A 139 -15.20 12.10 -5.64
CA VAL A 139 -14.35 12.91 -6.53
C VAL A 139 -13.02 13.28 -5.85
N GLY A 140 -13.09 13.86 -4.64
CA GLY A 140 -11.92 14.28 -3.88
C GLY A 140 -11.03 13.11 -3.44
N GLU A 141 -11.61 11.97 -3.05
CA GLU A 141 -10.85 10.77 -2.71
C GLU A 141 -10.10 10.21 -3.93
N PHE A 142 -10.72 10.19 -5.12
CA PHE A 142 -10.06 9.74 -6.35
C PHE A 142 -8.92 10.69 -6.73
N ILE A 143 -9.15 12.01 -6.71
CA ILE A 143 -8.10 13.01 -6.93
C ILE A 143 -6.96 12.81 -5.94
N GLN A 144 -7.25 12.62 -4.65
CA GLN A 144 -6.23 12.38 -3.62
C GLN A 144 -5.38 11.12 -3.92
N VAL A 145 -5.97 10.09 -4.50
CA VAL A 145 -5.23 8.89 -4.91
C VAL A 145 -4.32 9.20 -6.11
N MET A 146 -4.84 9.92 -7.11
CA MET A 146 -4.19 10.14 -8.43
C MET A 146 -3.20 11.31 -8.46
N ASP A 147 -3.42 12.36 -7.67
CA ASP A 147 -2.49 13.49 -7.55
C ASP A 147 -1.29 13.18 -6.64
N HIS A 148 -1.30 12.02 -5.99
CA HIS A 148 -0.18 11.63 -5.15
C HIS A 148 1.08 11.38 -5.97
N ARG A 149 1.93 12.41 -6.07
CA ARG A 149 3.32 12.33 -6.57
C ARG A 149 4.20 11.63 -5.54
N GLY A 150 3.88 10.38 -5.22
CA GLY A 150 4.76 9.55 -4.41
C GLY A 150 6.12 9.44 -5.10
N LYS A 151 7.22 9.53 -4.36
CA LYS A 151 8.56 9.21 -4.90
C LYS A 151 8.47 7.82 -5.52
N ILE A 152 8.56 7.75 -6.85
CA ILE A 152 8.62 6.51 -7.60
C ILE A 152 9.77 5.69 -6.99
N SER A 153 9.42 4.59 -6.32
CA SER A 153 10.43 3.67 -5.83
C SER A 153 11.10 3.07 -7.06
N SER A 154 12.39 3.37 -7.24
CA SER A 154 13.23 2.99 -8.39
C SER A 154 13.36 1.48 -8.65
N ASN A 155 12.64 0.64 -7.89
CA ASN A 155 12.76 -0.82 -7.90
C ASN A 155 11.42 -1.53 -8.24
N ARG A 156 10.49 -0.86 -8.94
CA ARG A 156 9.37 -1.51 -9.64
C ARG A 156 9.59 -1.40 -11.16
N PRO A 157 9.23 -2.40 -11.97
CA PRO A 157 9.27 -2.29 -13.44
C PRO A 157 8.53 -1.03 -13.90
N LEU A 158 9.10 -0.28 -14.85
CA LEU A 158 8.64 1.07 -15.25
C LEU A 158 7.14 1.12 -15.64
N LEU A 159 6.56 0.01 -16.11
CA LEU A 159 5.14 -0.12 -16.48
C LEU A 159 4.16 -0.08 -15.27
N LEU A 160 4.62 -0.10 -14.01
CA LEU A 160 3.79 -0.17 -12.80
C LEU A 160 3.98 1.02 -11.83
N THR A 161 4.49 2.15 -12.32
CA THR A 161 5.07 3.21 -11.48
C THR A 161 4.16 4.39 -11.15
N GLY A 162 2.98 4.48 -11.76
CA GLY A 162 1.95 5.49 -11.49
C GLY A 162 1.08 5.24 -10.24
N PRO A 163 0.49 6.29 -9.64
CA PRO A 163 -0.63 6.14 -8.71
C PRO A 163 -1.74 5.30 -9.35
N ALA A 164 -2.25 4.33 -8.59
CA ALA A 164 -3.31 3.44 -9.06
C ALA A 164 -4.34 3.19 -7.95
N LEU A 165 -5.60 3.02 -8.38
CA LEU A 165 -6.71 2.61 -7.54
C LEU A 165 -7.29 1.31 -8.06
N GLN A 166 -7.24 0.27 -7.23
CA GLN A 166 -8.00 -0.95 -7.46
C GLN A 166 -9.40 -0.75 -6.89
N TYR A 167 -10.40 -1.02 -7.71
CA TYR A 167 -11.79 -0.72 -7.43
C TYR A 167 -12.68 -1.86 -7.89
N ASN A 168 -13.50 -2.40 -6.99
CA ASN A 168 -14.52 -3.38 -7.34
C ASN A 168 -15.75 -2.65 -7.91
N VAL A 169 -15.74 -2.47 -9.23
CA VAL A 169 -16.83 -1.80 -9.97
C VAL A 169 -17.98 -2.78 -10.19
N SER A 170 -19.20 -2.37 -9.90
CA SER A 170 -20.35 -3.27 -9.88
C SER A 170 -20.91 -3.55 -11.28
N PHE A 171 -20.67 -4.77 -11.77
CA PHE A 171 -21.24 -5.30 -13.02
C PHE A 171 -22.38 -6.30 -12.76
N VAL A 172 -23.23 -6.49 -13.76
CA VAL A 172 -24.14 -7.64 -13.82
C VAL A 172 -23.29 -8.90 -14.02
N ASN A 173 -23.61 -9.96 -13.28
CA ASN A 173 -22.78 -11.16 -13.18
C ASN A 173 -22.44 -11.71 -14.56
N ASN A 174 -21.16 -12.02 -14.78
CA ASN A 174 -20.63 -12.59 -16.03
C ASN A 174 -20.86 -11.74 -17.29
N THR A 175 -21.17 -10.45 -17.17
CA THR A 175 -21.34 -9.54 -18.32
C THR A 175 -20.47 -8.29 -18.21
N GLY A 176 -20.39 -7.53 -19.32
CA GLY A 176 -19.89 -6.15 -19.35
C GLY A 176 -20.86 -5.08 -18.83
N GLN A 177 -22.13 -5.42 -18.56
CA GLN A 177 -23.15 -4.41 -18.21
C GLN A 177 -22.99 -3.90 -16.77
N LEU A 178 -23.05 -2.59 -16.58
CA LEU A 178 -22.98 -1.98 -15.24
C LEU A 178 -24.31 -2.07 -14.50
N ARG A 179 -24.24 -2.33 -13.19
CA ARG A 179 -25.37 -2.13 -12.28
C ARG A 179 -25.53 -0.63 -11.96
N PRO A 180 -26.68 -0.19 -11.42
CA PRO A 180 -26.86 1.20 -10.98
C PRO A 180 -25.77 1.71 -10.02
N THR A 181 -25.26 0.83 -9.15
CA THR A 181 -24.12 1.14 -8.29
C THR A 181 -22.85 1.37 -9.11
N GLY A 182 -22.56 0.53 -10.11
CA GLY A 182 -21.42 0.68 -11.04
C GLY A 182 -21.44 2.02 -11.77
N ILE A 183 -22.61 2.43 -12.25
CA ILE A 183 -22.80 3.73 -12.91
C ILE A 183 -22.45 4.88 -11.95
N ARG A 184 -22.94 4.83 -10.69
CA ARG A 184 -22.60 5.85 -9.69
C ARG A 184 -21.13 5.86 -9.31
N GLN A 185 -20.50 4.69 -9.23
CA GLN A 185 -19.07 4.56 -8.98
C GLN A 185 -18.27 5.26 -10.08
N LEU A 186 -18.57 4.97 -11.36
CA LEU A 186 -17.91 5.60 -12.50
C LEU A 186 -18.24 7.09 -12.63
N ALA A 187 -19.41 7.53 -12.19
CA ALA A 187 -19.77 8.94 -12.26
C ALA A 187 -18.83 9.82 -11.42
N ALA A 188 -18.48 9.37 -10.20
CA ALA A 188 -17.51 10.08 -9.38
C ALA A 188 -16.11 10.09 -10.01
N ILE A 189 -15.72 9.00 -10.69
CA ILE A 189 -14.44 8.93 -11.41
C ILE A 189 -14.43 9.89 -12.60
N GLY A 190 -15.49 9.89 -13.42
CA GLY A 190 -15.62 10.78 -14.57
C GLY A 190 -15.55 12.25 -14.18
N GLN A 191 -16.29 12.65 -13.13
CA GLN A 191 -16.21 14.01 -12.59
C GLN A 191 -14.80 14.36 -12.11
N ALA A 192 -14.11 13.43 -11.43
CA ALA A 192 -12.73 13.65 -11.01
C ALA A 192 -11.76 13.80 -12.19
N MET A 193 -11.99 13.10 -13.30
CA MET A 193 -11.15 13.21 -14.51
C MET A 193 -11.35 14.53 -15.28
N GLN A 194 -12.41 15.28 -14.97
CA GLN A 194 -12.66 16.64 -15.47
C GLN A 194 -12.03 17.73 -14.60
N ASP A 195 -11.66 17.42 -13.35
CA ASP A 195 -11.04 18.36 -12.42
C ASP A 195 -9.72 18.94 -12.98
N ASP A 196 -9.43 20.21 -12.69
CA ASP A 196 -8.24 20.90 -13.19
C ASP A 196 -6.93 20.17 -12.89
N SER A 197 -6.86 19.44 -11.77
CA SER A 197 -5.69 18.66 -11.39
C SER A 197 -5.48 17.41 -12.25
N LEU A 198 -6.54 16.88 -12.88
CA LEU A 198 -6.53 15.64 -13.63
C LEU A 198 -6.93 15.79 -15.11
N LYS A 199 -7.48 16.93 -15.55
CA LYS A 199 -8.06 17.11 -16.90
C LYS A 199 -7.10 16.92 -18.08
N PHE A 200 -5.79 16.91 -17.82
CA PHE A 200 -4.75 16.61 -18.81
C PHE A 200 -4.02 15.30 -18.54
N VAL A 201 -4.39 14.58 -17.49
CA VAL A 201 -3.78 13.30 -17.13
C VAL A 201 -4.35 12.20 -18.01
N ARG A 202 -3.45 11.34 -18.51
CA ARG A 202 -3.80 10.07 -19.18
C ARG A 202 -3.91 8.95 -18.15
N PHE A 203 -4.81 8.02 -18.41
CA PHE A 203 -5.09 6.88 -17.56
C PHE A 203 -5.03 5.60 -18.35
N GLU A 204 -4.45 4.57 -17.75
CA GLU A 204 -4.70 3.19 -18.12
C GLU A 204 -5.83 2.67 -17.23
N ILE A 205 -6.85 2.08 -17.85
CA ILE A 205 -7.91 1.36 -17.17
C ILE A 205 -7.75 -0.11 -17.52
N SER A 206 -7.55 -0.94 -16.50
CA SER A 206 -7.46 -2.38 -16.68
C SER A 206 -8.54 -3.15 -15.93
N THR A 207 -9.06 -4.19 -16.58
CA THR A 207 -10.06 -5.08 -16.00
C THR A 207 -9.51 -6.48 -15.81
N TYR A 208 -9.99 -7.13 -14.76
CA TYR A 208 -9.66 -8.50 -14.42
C TYR A 208 -10.96 -9.25 -14.15
N VAL A 209 -11.00 -10.48 -14.64
CA VAL A 209 -12.06 -11.45 -14.35
C VAL A 209 -11.45 -12.67 -13.68
N ASP A 210 -12.23 -13.38 -12.89
CA ASP A 210 -11.81 -14.62 -12.24
C ASP A 210 -12.12 -15.86 -13.11
N ALA A 211 -11.74 -17.04 -12.62
CA ALA A 211 -12.00 -18.32 -13.29
C ALA A 211 -13.45 -18.82 -13.13
N SER A 212 -14.43 -17.95 -12.84
CA SER A 212 -15.86 -18.35 -12.78
C SER A 212 -16.50 -18.56 -14.15
N TYR A 213 -15.77 -18.24 -15.23
CA TYR A 213 -16.17 -18.47 -16.60
C TYR A 213 -15.86 -19.90 -17.05
N SER A 214 -16.64 -20.44 -17.98
CA SER A 214 -16.49 -21.83 -18.44
C SER A 214 -15.22 -22.03 -19.25
N THR A 215 -14.71 -20.98 -19.91
CA THR A 215 -13.42 -21.01 -20.63
C THR A 215 -12.56 -19.76 -20.39
N PRO A 216 -11.21 -19.87 -20.52
CA PRO A 216 -10.32 -18.69 -20.50
C PRO A 216 -10.64 -17.66 -21.58
N GLN A 217 -11.17 -18.08 -22.73
CA GLN A 217 -11.57 -17.18 -23.81
C GLN A 217 -12.79 -16.35 -23.43
N GLU A 218 -13.81 -16.97 -22.82
CA GLU A 218 -14.99 -16.27 -22.30
C GLU A 218 -14.59 -15.25 -21.21
N ALA A 219 -13.68 -15.64 -20.32
CA ALA A 219 -13.12 -14.74 -19.32
C ALA A 219 -12.48 -13.50 -19.99
N LEU A 220 -11.62 -13.73 -20.99
CA LEU A 220 -10.93 -12.65 -21.68
C LEU A 220 -11.90 -11.70 -22.39
N GLU A 221 -12.90 -12.23 -23.11
CA GLU A 221 -13.91 -11.41 -23.79
C GLU A 221 -14.78 -10.63 -22.80
N ALA A 222 -15.20 -11.23 -21.68
CA ALA A 222 -15.96 -10.51 -20.66
C ALA A 222 -15.15 -9.38 -20.02
N SER A 223 -13.85 -9.60 -19.78
CA SER A 223 -12.94 -8.55 -19.31
C SER A 223 -12.86 -7.39 -20.32
N LYS A 224 -12.72 -7.72 -21.61
CA LYS A 224 -12.71 -6.75 -22.71
C LYS A 224 -14.02 -5.96 -22.78
N GLU A 225 -15.17 -6.61 -22.70
CA GLU A 225 -16.48 -5.93 -22.67
C GLU A 225 -16.58 -4.94 -21.51
N ARG A 226 -16.12 -5.32 -20.31
CA ARG A 226 -16.14 -4.45 -19.13
C ARG A 226 -15.30 -3.21 -19.32
N VAL A 227 -14.07 -3.34 -19.81
CA VAL A 227 -13.20 -2.17 -19.98
C VAL A 227 -13.71 -1.22 -21.06
N HIS A 228 -14.29 -1.76 -22.14
CA HIS A 228 -14.97 -0.97 -23.16
C HIS A 228 -16.19 -0.24 -22.58
N MET A 229 -17.05 -0.94 -21.83
CA MET A 229 -18.19 -0.32 -21.15
C MET A 229 -17.76 0.82 -20.22
N ILE A 230 -16.70 0.63 -19.43
CA ILE A 230 -16.17 1.70 -18.56
C ILE A 230 -15.72 2.89 -19.39
N LYS A 231 -14.93 2.68 -20.45
CA LYS A 231 -14.45 3.75 -21.32
C LYS A 231 -15.61 4.50 -21.96
N ASP A 232 -16.60 3.79 -22.50
CA ASP A 232 -17.76 4.38 -23.17
C ASP A 232 -18.56 5.25 -22.19
N GLN A 233 -18.77 4.76 -20.96
CA GLN A 233 -19.46 5.53 -19.91
C GLN A 233 -18.71 6.80 -19.51
N LEU A 234 -17.38 6.75 -19.43
CA LEU A 234 -16.56 7.92 -19.11
C LEU A 234 -16.54 8.94 -20.25
N VAL A 235 -16.38 8.48 -21.48
CA VAL A 235 -16.35 9.34 -22.68
C VAL A 235 -17.72 9.99 -22.93
N ALA A 236 -18.78 9.18 -22.96
CA ALA A 236 -20.11 9.66 -23.35
C ALA A 236 -20.75 10.60 -22.31
N ASN A 237 -20.59 10.29 -21.02
CA ASN A 237 -21.28 11.05 -19.96
C ASN A 237 -20.44 12.17 -19.34
N PHE A 238 -19.12 12.14 -19.50
CA PHE A 238 -18.20 13.11 -18.87
C PHE A 238 -17.27 13.81 -19.88
N LEU A 239 -17.52 13.63 -21.18
CA LEU A 239 -16.78 14.32 -22.25
C LEU A 239 -15.25 14.16 -22.14
N ILE A 240 -14.81 13.01 -21.65
CA ILE A 240 -13.38 12.71 -21.53
C ILE A 240 -12.85 12.39 -22.93
N ASP A 241 -11.78 13.05 -23.37
CA ASP A 241 -11.10 12.73 -24.63
C ASP A 241 -10.71 11.23 -24.63
N PRO A 242 -11.18 10.43 -25.60
CA PRO A 242 -10.85 9.00 -25.69
C PRO A 242 -9.35 8.69 -25.72
N LYS A 243 -8.50 9.63 -26.16
CA LYS A 243 -7.03 9.51 -26.18
C LYS A 243 -6.40 9.58 -24.79
N ARG A 244 -7.15 10.05 -23.79
CA ARG A 244 -6.74 10.06 -22.38
C ARG A 244 -6.97 8.73 -21.68
N ILE A 245 -7.63 7.76 -22.33
CA ILE A 245 -7.97 6.46 -21.73
C ILE A 245 -7.37 5.34 -22.58
N ASP A 246 -6.28 4.78 -22.09
CA ASP A 246 -5.72 3.52 -22.54
C ASP A 246 -6.48 2.40 -21.82
N ILE A 247 -6.86 1.35 -22.56
CA ILE A 247 -7.61 0.22 -22.01
C ILE A 247 -6.79 -1.05 -22.13
N VAL A 248 -6.82 -1.85 -21.07
CA VAL A 248 -6.16 -3.16 -21.01
C VAL A 248 -7.14 -4.15 -20.39
N TRP A 249 -7.14 -5.40 -20.84
CA TRP A 249 -7.99 -6.43 -20.28
C TRP A 249 -7.21 -7.71 -20.08
N TYR A 250 -7.44 -8.35 -18.95
CA TYR A 250 -6.81 -9.61 -18.59
C TYR A 250 -7.88 -10.68 -18.33
N GLY A 251 -7.62 -11.90 -18.79
CA GLY A 251 -8.34 -13.11 -18.38
C GLY A 251 -7.84 -13.61 -17.02
N ASP A 252 -7.91 -14.92 -16.79
CA ASP A 252 -7.50 -15.60 -15.55
C ASP A 252 -5.97 -15.69 -15.34
N ASN A 253 -5.17 -15.37 -16.37
CA ASN A 253 -3.70 -15.50 -16.39
C ASN A 253 -2.93 -14.50 -15.51
N GLN A 254 -3.60 -13.57 -14.83
CA GLN A 254 -3.01 -12.65 -13.84
C GLN A 254 -3.76 -12.78 -12.50
N PRO A 255 -3.56 -13.90 -11.77
CA PRO A 255 -4.31 -14.20 -10.56
C PRO A 255 -4.03 -13.16 -9.47
N ILE A 256 -5.04 -12.94 -8.63
CA ILE A 256 -4.98 -11.97 -7.54
C ILE A 256 -3.97 -12.46 -6.49
N GLU A 257 -2.90 -11.70 -6.22
CA GLU A 257 -2.09 -11.91 -5.02
C GLU A 257 -2.89 -11.43 -3.78
N VAL A 258 -3.86 -12.23 -3.30
CA VAL A 258 -4.55 -11.97 -2.03
C VAL A 258 -3.91 -12.80 -0.94
N ARG A 259 -3.15 -12.17 -0.03
CA ARG A 259 -2.76 -12.82 1.23
C ARG A 259 -3.64 -12.45 2.43
N SER A 260 -4.58 -11.51 2.31
CA SER A 260 -5.26 -10.97 3.50
C SER A 260 -6.63 -10.32 3.23
N PHE A 261 -7.45 -10.91 2.38
CA PHE A 261 -8.89 -10.58 2.38
C PHE A 261 -9.67 -11.87 2.64
N SER A 262 -10.00 -12.11 3.91
CA SER A 262 -10.90 -13.17 4.38
C SER A 262 -12.37 -12.76 4.18
N GLY A 263 -12.68 -12.20 3.01
CA GLY A 263 -14.01 -11.81 2.57
C GLY A 263 -14.37 -12.58 1.31
N SER A 264 -15.06 -13.68 1.49
CA SER A 264 -15.78 -14.44 0.47
C SER A 264 -16.49 -13.53 -0.55
N GLN A 265 -16.37 -13.85 -1.85
CA GLN A 265 -17.28 -13.47 -2.96
C GLN A 265 -17.19 -12.09 -3.66
N SER A 266 -16.01 -11.55 -3.96
CA SER A 266 -15.90 -10.42 -4.93
C SER A 266 -14.81 -10.57 -5.98
N LEU A 267 -14.52 -11.80 -6.39
CA LEU A 267 -13.49 -12.10 -7.40
C LEU A 267 -13.83 -11.52 -8.80
N ASN A 268 -15.05 -11.01 -8.99
CA ASN A 268 -15.65 -10.83 -10.29
C ASN A 268 -15.79 -9.37 -10.77
N SER A 269 -14.98 -8.40 -10.29
CA SER A 269 -15.23 -6.96 -10.55
C SER A 269 -14.03 -6.02 -10.44
N ARG A 270 -12.80 -6.54 -10.39
CA ARG A 270 -11.62 -5.68 -10.21
C ARG A 270 -11.37 -4.84 -11.47
N VAL A 271 -11.40 -3.53 -11.27
CA VAL A 271 -10.96 -2.52 -12.22
C VAL A 271 -9.80 -1.77 -11.59
N GLU A 272 -8.74 -1.54 -12.34
CA GLU A 272 -7.63 -0.71 -11.90
C GLU A 272 -7.58 0.55 -12.75
N PHE A 273 -7.69 1.69 -12.09
CA PHE A 273 -7.46 3.00 -12.68
C PHE A 273 -6.04 3.40 -12.36
N ARG A 274 -5.20 3.61 -13.36
CA ARG A 274 -3.80 3.96 -13.19
C ARG A 274 -3.50 5.25 -13.92
N ARG A 275 -2.93 6.22 -13.19
CA ARG A 275 -2.37 7.42 -13.80
C ARG A 275 -1.11 7.05 -14.59
N LEU A 276 -1.04 7.49 -15.83
CA LEU A 276 0.14 7.40 -16.67
C LEU A 276 0.99 8.66 -16.51
N PHE A 277 2.31 8.49 -16.59
CA PHE A 277 3.27 9.58 -16.70
C PHE A 277 3.78 9.58 -18.13
N ASP A 278 3.61 10.70 -18.82
CA ASP A 278 4.25 10.95 -20.11
C ASP A 278 5.75 11.25 -19.92
#